data_AF-A0A8S2WRP5-F1
#
_entry.id   AF-A0A8S2WRP5-F1
#
_cell.length_a   1.000
_cell.length_b   1.000
_cell.length_c   1.000
_cell.angle_alpha   90.00
_cell.angle_beta   90.00
_cell.angle_gamma   90.00
#
_symmetry.space_group_name_H-M   'P 1'
#
loop_
_entity.id
_entity.type
_entity.pdbx_description
1 polymer ?
#
loop_
_entity_poly.entity_id
_entity_poly.type
_entity_poly.pdbx_seq_one_letter_code
_entity_poly.pdbx_strand_id
1 'polypeptide(L)' 'LTPVEFYFHAMGGREGLIDTAVKTAETGYIQRRLIKAMESVMVKYDGTVRNQIEQLIQFTYGEDGLAGENVEFQSIISLK' A
#
# COMPACT_ATOMS: atom_id res chain seq x y z
N LEU A 1 -0.85 -26.32 -31.33
CA LEU A 1 -0.18 -26.97 -30.20
C LEU A 1 -0.28 -28.47 -30.43
N THR A 2 0.86 -29.15 -30.50
CA THR A 2 0.89 -30.62 -30.44
C THR A 2 0.35 -31.08 -29.07
N PRO A 3 -0.11 -32.34 -28.92
CA PRO A 3 -0.65 -32.82 -27.65
C PRO A 3 0.31 -32.65 -26.46
N VAL A 4 1.62 -32.75 -26.72
CA VAL A 4 2.68 -32.56 -25.72
C VAL A 4 2.83 -31.08 -25.34
N GLU A 5 2.83 -30.17 -26.32
CA GLU A 5 2.89 -28.72 -26.07
C GLU A 5 1.66 -28.21 -25.32
N PHE A 6 0.48 -28.76 -25.60
CA PHE A 6 -0.75 -28.42 -24.88
C PHE A 6 -0.67 -28.81 -23.40
N TYR A 7 -0.09 -29.98 -23.10
CA TYR A 7 0.12 -30.43 -21.73
C TYR A 7 1.07 -29.52 -20.94
N PHE A 8 2.22 -29.14 -21.51
CA PHE A 8 3.15 -28.20 -20.87
C PHE A 8 2.56 -26.79 -20.72
N HIS A 9 1.76 -26.34 -21.68
CA HIS A 9 1.06 -25.07 -21.57
C HIS A 9 0.04 -25.07 -20.41
N ALA A 10 -0.72 -26.16 -20.26
CA ALA A 10 -1.66 -26.31 -19.16
C ALA A 10 -0.97 -26.36 -17.79
N MET A 11 0.25 -26.91 -17.69
CA MET A 11 1.05 -26.90 -16.47
C MET A 11 1.38 -25.48 -16.01
N GLY A 12 1.86 -24.62 -16.92
CA GLY A 12 2.15 -23.21 -16.60
C GLY A 12 0.88 -22.41 -16.23
N GLY A 13 -0.23 -22.67 -16.93
CA GLY A 13 -1.52 -22.04 -16.59
C GLY A 13 -2.02 -22.40 -15.18
N ARG A 14 -1.84 -23.67 -14.76
CA ARG A 14 -2.19 -24.12 -13.41
C ARG A 14 -1.38 -23.40 -12.33
N GLU A 15 -0.07 -23.23 -12.54
CA GLU A 15 0.80 -22.52 -11.59
C GLU A 15 0.34 -21.07 -11.41
N GLY A 16 0.06 -20.35 -12.51
CA GLY A 16 -0.42 -18.97 -12.46
C GLY A 16 -1.77 -18.82 -11.75
N LEU A 17 -2.70 -19.74 -11.96
CA LEU A 17 -3.99 -19.74 -11.26
C LEU A 17 -3.84 -19.98 -9.75
N ILE A 18 -2.95 -20.90 -9.37
CA ILE A 18 -2.67 -21.18 -7.95
C ILE A 18 -2.01 -19.97 -7.29
N ASP A 19 -0.99 -19.40 -7.91
CA ASP A 19 -0.27 -18.23 -7.38
C ASP A 19 -1.20 -17.03 -7.21
N THR A 20 -2.06 -16.77 -8.20
CA THR A 20 -3.06 -15.69 -8.12
C THR A 20 -4.01 -15.91 -6.94
N ALA A 21 -4.52 -17.13 -6.76
CA ALA A 21 -5.43 -17.45 -5.67
C ALA A 21 -4.76 -17.29 -4.29
N VAL A 22 -3.51 -17.75 -4.15
CA VAL A 22 -2.75 -17.64 -2.89
C VAL A 22 -2.42 -16.18 -2.56
N LYS A 23 -1.86 -15.43 -3.52
CA LYS A 23 -1.50 -14.01 -3.32
C LYS A 23 -2.71 -13.14 -3.00
N THR A 24 -3.89 -13.46 -3.54
CA THR A 24 -5.13 -12.73 -3.23
C THR A 24 -5.50 -12.88 -1.75
N ALA A 25 -5.44 -14.10 -1.21
CA ALA A 25 -5.73 -14.35 0.20
C ALA A 25 -4.72 -13.66 1.12
N GLU A 26 -3.44 -13.70 0.77
CA GLU A 26 -2.36 -13.11 1.56
C GLU A 26 -2.44 -11.58 1.59
N THR A 27 -2.58 -10.94 0.42
CA THR A 27 -2.66 -9.47 0.33
C THR A 27 -3.89 -8.93 1.05
N GLY A 28 -5.04 -9.59 0.96
CA GLY A 28 -6.25 -9.20 1.71
C GLY A 28 -6.09 -9.31 3.23
N TYR A 29 -5.43 -10.37 3.72
CA TYR A 29 -5.17 -10.52 5.14
C TYR A 29 -4.19 -9.46 5.67
N ILE A 30 -3.11 -9.18 4.93
CA ILE A 30 -2.14 -8.12 5.26
C ILE A 30 -2.85 -6.77 5.29
N GLN A 31 -3.66 -6.46 4.28
CA GLN A 31 -4.40 -5.20 4.21
C GLN A 31 -5.33 -5.04 5.44
N ARG A 32 -6.11 -6.07 5.80
CA ARG A 32 -6.99 -6.01 6.97
C ARG A 32 -6.22 -5.76 8.26
N ARG A 33 -5.06 -6.41 8.43
CA ARG A 33 -4.20 -6.21 9.60
C ARG A 33 -3.66 -4.78 9.67
N LEU A 34 -3.20 -4.24 8.55
CA LEU A 34 -2.69 -2.87 8.47
C LEU A 34 -3.78 -1.84 8.79
N ILE A 35 -4.99 -2.02 8.23
CA ILE A 35 -6.13 -1.15 8.54
C ILE A 35 -6.43 -1.18 10.05
N LYS A 36 -6.56 -2.37 10.64
CA LYS A 36 -6.87 -2.49 12.07
C LYS A 36 -5.77 -1.97 13.00
N ALA A 37 -4.51 -2.00 12.57
CA ALA A 37 -3.42 -1.40 13.33
C ALA A 37 -3.47 0.14 13.29
N MET A 38 -3.89 0.74 12.18
CA MET A 38 -3.81 2.18 11.94
C MET A 38 -5.15 2.93 12.03
N GLU A 39 -6.29 2.25 12.19
CA GLU A 39 -7.62 2.88 12.15
C GLU A 39 -7.87 3.96 13.22
N SER A 40 -7.07 3.96 14.29
CA SER A 40 -7.18 4.95 15.37
C SER A 40 -6.39 6.24 15.14
N VAL A 41 -5.54 6.28 14.11
CA VAL A 41 -4.62 7.39 13.83
C VAL A 41 -5.34 8.47 13.02
N MET A 42 -5.29 9.71 13.48
CA MET A 42 -5.92 10.86 12.81
C MET A 42 -5.14 12.16 13.00
N VAL A 43 -5.31 13.09 12.06
CA VAL A 43 -4.81 14.47 12.15
C VAL A 43 -5.74 15.27 13.04
N LYS A 44 -5.20 15.95 14.06
CA LYS A 44 -5.94 16.83 14.96
C LYS A 44 -5.91 18.27 14.44
N TYR A 45 -6.79 19.13 14.98
CA TYR A 45 -6.90 20.54 14.58
C TYR A 45 -5.62 21.37 14.81
N ASP A 46 -4.69 20.88 15.63
CA ASP A 46 -3.38 21.51 15.86
C ASP A 46 -2.31 21.08 14.84
N GLY A 47 -2.67 20.28 13.82
CA GLY A 47 -1.77 19.78 12.80
C GLY A 47 -0.96 18.55 13.22
N THR A 48 -1.08 18.09 14.48
CA THR A 48 -0.39 16.90 14.97
C THR A 48 -1.14 15.62 14.60
N VAL A 49 -0.41 14.52 14.42
CA VAL A 49 -0.99 13.19 14.17
C VAL A 49 -0.99 12.41 15.48
N ARG A 50 -2.18 11.97 15.91
CA ARG A 50 -2.35 11.26 17.19
C ARG A 50 -3.23 10.02 17.06
N ASN A 51 -3.06 9.09 17.99
CA ASN A 51 -3.96 7.94 18.14
C ASN A 51 -5.16 8.24 19.06
N GLN A 52 -6.02 7.25 19.26
CA GLN A 52 -7.20 7.31 20.15
C GLN A 52 -6.88 7.60 21.64
N ILE A 53 -5.66 7.34 22.10
CA ILE A 53 -5.21 7.60 23.48
C ILE A 53 -4.45 8.95 23.55
N GLU A 54 -4.59 9.81 22.54
CA GLU A 54 -3.91 11.10 22.42
C GLU A 54 -2.37 11.00 22.46
N GLN A 55 -1.81 9.84 22.16
CA GLN A 55 -0.36 9.69 22.00
C GLN A 55 0.07 10.32 20.67
N LEU A 56 1.09 11.17 20.75
CA LEU A 56 1.69 11.82 19.59
C LEU A 56 2.45 10.79 18.74
N ILE A 57 2.10 10.70 17.45
CA ILE A 57 2.78 9.86 16.46
C ILE A 57 3.70 10.72 15.59
N GLN A 58 3.19 11.86 15.10
CA GLN A 58 3.98 12.84 14.33
C GLN A 58 3.62 14.26 14.76
N PHE A 59 4.61 15.15 14.77
CA PHE A 59 4.42 16.58 15.06
C PHE A 59 3.65 17.31 13.96
N THR A 60 3.82 16.87 12.71
CA THR A 60 3.16 17.45 11.54
C THR A 60 2.88 16.32 10.56
N TYR A 61 1.67 16.29 10.00
CA TYR A 61 1.28 15.31 8.98
C TYR A 61 2.25 15.33 7.80
N GLY A 62 2.84 14.19 7.45
CA GLY A 62 3.74 14.10 6.29
C GLY A 62 5.07 14.87 6.43
N GLU A 63 5.40 15.35 7.64
CA GLU A 63 6.55 16.22 7.93
C GLU A 63 6.53 17.60 7.24
N ASP A 64 5.53 17.88 6.41
CA ASP A 64 5.33 19.16 5.69
C ASP A 64 3.97 19.81 5.95
N GLY A 65 3.01 19.06 6.50
CA GLY A 65 1.65 19.52 6.79
C GLY A 65 0.78 19.63 5.55
N LEU A 66 1.22 19.10 4.42
CA LEU A 66 0.53 19.21 3.15
C LEU A 66 -0.26 17.93 2.86
N ALA A 67 -1.42 18.10 2.21
CA ALA A 67 -2.24 16.98 1.77
C ALA A 67 -1.69 16.43 0.45
N GLY A 68 -1.50 15.11 0.36
CA GLY A 68 -0.83 14.46 -0.77
C GLY A 68 -1.55 14.64 -2.11
N GLU A 69 -2.86 14.90 -2.08
CA GLU A 69 -3.66 15.22 -3.28
C GLU A 69 -3.26 16.54 -3.96
N ASN A 70 -2.58 17.44 -3.25
CA ASN A 70 -2.15 18.75 -3.78
C ASN A 70 -0.65 18.78 -4.13
N VAL A 71 0.06 17.67 -3.99
CA VAL A 71 1.51 17.59 -4.24
C VAL A 71 1.76 17.17 -5.68
N GLU A 72 2.66 17.88 -6.37
CA GLU A 72 3.06 17.60 -7.74
C GLU A 72 4.58 17.39 -7.85
N PHE A 73 5.00 16.55 -8.80
CA PHE A 73 6.41 16.36 -9.10
C PHE A 73 7.00 17.62 -9.74
N GLN A 74 8.00 18.22 -9.08
CA GLN A 74 8.68 19.41 -9.57
C GLN A 74 10.18 19.13 -9.75
N SER A 75 10.76 19.72 -10.80
CA SER A 75 12.22 19.74 -10.99
C SER A 75 12.76 21.08 -10.55
N ILE A 76 13.68 21.07 -9.58
CA ILE A 76 14.33 22.30 -9.13
C ILE A 76 15.48 22.59 -10.11
N ILE A 77 15.29 23.62 -10.94
CA ILE A 77 16.29 24.04 -11.96
C ILE A 77 17.46 24.80 -11.31
N SER A 78 17.37 25.13 -10.02
CA SER A 78 18.40 25.86 -9.27
C SER A 78 19.17 24.94 -8.32
N LEU A 79 20.10 24.18 -8.89
CA LEU A 79 21.34 23.71 -8.26
C LEU A 79 22.28 23.34 -9.41
N LYS A 80 23.00 24.35 -9.90
CA LYS A 80 24.24 24.20 -10.67
C LYS A 80 25.40 24.50 -9.73
#